data_AF-A0A4Q4WD71-F1
#
_entry.id   AF-A0A4Q4WD71-F1
#
_cell.length_a   1.000
_cell.length_b   1.000
_cell.length_c   1.000
_cell.angle_alpha   90.00
_cell.angle_beta   90.00
_cell.angle_gamma   90.00
#
_symmetry.space_group_name_H-M   'P 1'
#
loop_
_entity.id
_entity.type
_entity.pdbx_description
1 polymer ?
#
loop_
_entity_poly.entity_id
_entity_poly.type
_entity_poly.pdbx_seq_one_letter_code
_entity_poly.pdbx_strand_id
1 'polypeptide(L)'
;MGQKFVTPGALIGMDFAGEVIRMDPEAAELRPDLKIGDMVCGVIHGSNPAGPDNGAFTEFLRAPAGLAMKILPGLPVLVYGGSTSTGTMALQLLKLSGLTLIATCPPRNLNLAKSYGAEAVFDYSSQNASDSGGCCYQAIGRTGGSYAALELVEDELRTRGAVKYDFVMALDVFGRDVELHSGYGRDPSPEQYHAAVEWFTMCQELLSRGKLRAHPVQVINGGFDAILDGLRLLKKGAVSGKKLVIRLFYIIEGSVTASLSSPS
;
A
#
# COMPACT_ATOMS: atom_id res chain seq x y z
N MET A 1 36.94 4.88 9.90
CA MET A 1 37.62 3.62 10.25
C MET A 1 39.12 3.92 10.34
N GLY A 2 39.80 3.57 11.43
CA GLY A 2 41.24 3.85 11.56
C GLY A 2 42.08 3.06 10.55
N GLN A 3 43.18 3.62 10.05
CA GLN A 3 44.07 3.01 9.04
C GLN A 3 44.55 1.59 9.36
N LYS A 4 44.44 1.14 10.62
CA LYS A 4 44.88 -0.19 11.07
C LYS A 4 44.03 -1.37 10.57
N PHE A 5 42.81 -1.13 10.08
CA PHE A 5 41.89 -2.20 9.66
C PHE A 5 41.64 -2.24 8.14
N VAL A 6 42.26 -1.33 7.38
CA VAL A 6 42.11 -1.28 5.92
C VAL A 6 43.25 -2.06 5.29
N THR A 7 42.92 -3.06 4.48
CA THR A 7 43.89 -3.83 3.70
C THR A 7 43.97 -3.24 2.30
N PRO A 8 45.09 -2.62 1.89
CA PRO A 8 45.25 -2.08 0.54
C PRO A 8 45.00 -3.17 -0.52
N GLY A 9 44.17 -2.84 -1.52
CA GLY A 9 43.82 -3.75 -2.61
C GLY A 9 42.68 -4.73 -2.31
N ALA A 10 42.18 -4.79 -1.07
CA ALA A 10 41.00 -5.59 -0.73
C ALA A 10 39.69 -4.85 -1.01
N LEU A 11 38.67 -5.58 -1.47
CA LEU A 11 37.30 -5.08 -1.54
C LEU A 11 36.77 -4.77 -0.14
N ILE A 12 36.06 -3.65 -0.03
CA ILE A 12 35.52 -3.15 1.25
C ILE A 12 33.99 -3.36 1.34
N GLY A 13 33.43 -3.06 2.50
CA GLY A 13 31.99 -3.21 2.79
C GLY A 13 31.67 -4.55 3.46
N MET A 14 30.77 -4.51 4.45
CA MET A 14 30.41 -5.65 5.31
C MET A 14 28.97 -6.08 5.09
N ASP A 15 28.04 -5.13 5.12
CA ASP A 15 26.61 -5.40 4.99
C ASP A 15 26.21 -5.55 3.52
N PHE A 16 25.41 -6.58 3.22
CA PHE A 16 24.89 -6.80 1.88
C PHE A 16 23.42 -7.19 1.87
N ALA A 17 22.76 -6.95 0.74
CA ALA A 17 21.49 -7.56 0.36
C ALA A 17 21.52 -7.86 -1.14
N GLY A 18 21.05 -9.04 -1.55
CA GLY A 18 21.11 -9.48 -2.95
C GLY A 18 20.39 -10.80 -3.19
N GLU A 19 20.39 -11.24 -4.45
CA GLU A 19 19.79 -12.51 -4.86
C GLU A 19 20.82 -13.65 -4.76
N VAL A 20 20.39 -14.80 -4.24
CA VAL A 20 21.19 -16.03 -4.29
C VAL A 20 21.23 -16.55 -5.71
N ILE A 21 22.30 -16.30 -6.45
CA ILE A 21 22.45 -16.80 -7.83
C ILE A 21 23.11 -18.18 -7.92
N ARG A 22 23.79 -18.61 -6.85
CA ARG A 22 24.50 -19.89 -6.76
C ARG A 22 24.62 -20.32 -5.29
N MET A 23 24.56 -21.62 -5.05
CA MET A 23 24.81 -22.22 -3.74
C MET A 23 25.77 -23.40 -3.86
N ASP A 24 26.75 -23.47 -2.97
CA ASP A 24 27.59 -24.65 -2.81
C ASP A 24 26.81 -25.78 -2.09
N PRO A 25 27.11 -27.07 -2.35
CA PRO A 25 26.37 -28.19 -1.74
C PRO A 25 26.34 -28.15 -0.20
N GLU A 26 27.47 -27.83 0.43
CA GLU A 26 27.57 -27.70 1.89
C GLU A 26 26.70 -26.56 2.42
N ALA A 27 26.61 -25.45 1.68
CA ALA A 27 25.73 -24.33 2.03
C ALA A 27 24.25 -24.73 1.91
N ALA A 28 23.88 -25.52 0.90
CA ALA A 28 22.53 -26.04 0.73
C ALA A 28 22.15 -27.06 1.82
N GLU A 29 23.10 -27.86 2.29
CA GLU A 29 22.89 -28.78 3.42
C GLU A 29 22.73 -28.03 4.75
N LEU A 30 23.53 -26.98 4.97
CA LEU A 30 23.43 -26.14 6.17
C LEU A 30 22.12 -25.32 6.23
N ARG A 31 21.66 -24.84 5.07
CA ARG A 31 20.45 -24.00 4.93
C ARG A 31 19.52 -24.54 3.86
N PRO A 32 18.81 -25.66 4.14
CA PRO A 32 17.90 -26.28 3.18
C PRO A 32 16.66 -25.42 2.86
N ASP A 33 16.41 -24.37 3.63
CA ASP A 33 15.36 -23.38 3.40
C ASP A 33 15.73 -22.28 2.38
N LEU A 34 17.03 -22.09 2.13
CA LEU A 34 17.54 -21.17 1.11
C LEU A 34 17.64 -21.86 -0.24
N LYS A 35 17.30 -21.13 -1.29
CA LYS A 35 17.36 -21.61 -2.67
C LYS A 35 17.84 -20.50 -3.60
N ILE A 36 18.36 -20.93 -4.75
CA ILE A 36 18.69 -20.02 -5.85
C ILE A 36 17.43 -19.20 -6.22
N GLY A 37 17.61 -17.89 -6.36
CA GLY A 37 16.55 -16.89 -6.57
C GLY A 37 15.99 -16.26 -5.29
N ASP A 38 16.31 -16.77 -4.09
CA ASP A 38 15.92 -16.10 -2.86
C ASP A 38 16.69 -14.78 -2.69
N MET A 39 15.98 -13.74 -2.25
CA MET A 39 16.62 -12.53 -1.75
C MET A 39 17.14 -12.77 -0.34
N VAL A 40 18.36 -12.36 -0.06
CA VAL A 40 19.01 -12.50 1.25
C VAL A 40 19.70 -11.21 1.65
N CYS A 41 19.86 -10.99 2.96
CA CYS A 41 20.76 -9.99 3.52
C CYS A 41 21.68 -10.61 4.56
N GLY A 42 22.82 -9.98 4.83
CA GLY A 42 23.75 -10.50 5.82
C GLY A 42 25.02 -9.67 5.91
N VAL A 43 26.05 -10.31 6.46
CA VAL A 43 27.36 -9.71 6.67
C VAL A 43 28.47 -10.56 6.08
N ILE A 44 29.51 -9.91 5.57
CA ILE A 44 30.78 -10.53 5.18
C ILE A 44 31.97 -9.75 5.73
N HIS A 45 33.14 -10.39 5.77
CA HIS A 45 34.35 -9.72 6.21
C HIS A 45 34.92 -8.87 5.06
N GLY A 46 34.48 -7.62 4.95
CA GLY A 46 35.09 -6.64 4.05
C GLY A 46 36.49 -6.24 4.50
N SER A 47 37.33 -5.81 3.56
CA SER A 47 38.74 -5.45 3.80
C SER A 47 39.57 -6.62 4.37
N ASN A 48 39.15 -7.86 4.10
CA ASN A 48 39.78 -9.06 4.62
C ASN A 48 41.09 -9.37 3.89
N PRO A 49 42.26 -9.35 4.56
CA PRO A 49 43.53 -9.67 3.93
C PRO A 49 43.64 -11.12 3.47
N ALA A 50 42.87 -12.04 4.05
CA ALA A 50 42.85 -13.45 3.65
C ALA A 50 41.94 -13.72 2.43
N GLY A 51 41.10 -12.77 2.04
CA GLY A 51 40.18 -12.88 0.91
C GLY A 51 39.93 -11.53 0.27
N PRO A 52 40.97 -10.90 -0.31
CA PRO A 52 40.90 -9.50 -0.75
C PRO A 52 39.93 -9.28 -1.92
N ASP A 53 39.51 -10.33 -2.62
CA ASP A 53 38.56 -10.29 -3.73
C ASP A 53 37.09 -10.37 -3.29
N ASN A 54 36.81 -10.33 -1.98
CA ASN A 54 35.46 -10.43 -1.44
C ASN A 54 35.15 -9.29 -0.46
N GLY A 55 34.12 -8.52 -0.74
CA GLY A 55 33.65 -7.37 0.03
C GLY A 55 32.27 -6.95 -0.47
N ALA A 56 31.48 -6.25 0.33
CA ALA A 56 30.07 -6.00 -0.02
C ALA A 56 29.89 -4.99 -1.16
N PHE A 57 30.87 -4.14 -1.44
CA PHE A 57 30.80 -3.13 -2.50
C PHE A 57 31.29 -3.70 -3.84
N THR A 58 30.54 -4.67 -4.35
CA THR A 58 30.82 -5.42 -5.59
C THR A 58 29.51 -5.89 -6.22
N GLU A 59 29.54 -6.29 -7.48
CA GLU A 59 28.39 -6.89 -8.17
C GLU A 59 28.12 -8.32 -7.69
N PHE A 60 29.18 -9.07 -7.34
CA PHE A 60 29.09 -10.44 -6.84
C PHE A 60 29.99 -10.65 -5.64
N LEU A 61 29.44 -11.23 -4.58
CA LEU A 61 30.15 -11.60 -3.35
C LEU A 61 29.86 -13.03 -2.95
N ARG A 62 30.72 -13.59 -2.10
CA ARG A 62 30.54 -14.90 -1.47
C ARG A 62 30.23 -14.71 0.00
N ALA A 63 29.06 -15.17 0.44
CA ALA A 63 28.63 -15.08 1.84
C ALA A 63 28.48 -16.47 2.46
N PRO A 64 28.92 -16.68 3.72
CA PRO A 64 28.58 -17.90 4.45
C PRO A 64 27.07 -18.02 4.61
N ALA A 65 26.47 -19.13 4.18
CA ALA A 65 25.01 -19.31 4.21
C ALA A 65 24.41 -19.23 5.63
N GLY A 66 25.17 -19.64 6.65
CA GLY A 66 24.77 -19.49 8.06
C GLY A 66 24.67 -18.03 8.53
N LEU A 67 25.24 -17.07 7.80
CA LEU A 67 25.19 -15.63 8.08
C LEU A 67 24.33 -14.85 7.08
N ALA A 68 23.56 -15.55 6.24
CA ALA A 68 22.60 -14.97 5.31
C ALA A 68 21.17 -15.16 5.82
N MET A 69 20.44 -14.08 6.05
CA MET A 69 19.03 -14.10 6.40
C MET A 69 18.19 -13.96 5.14
N LYS A 70 17.17 -14.80 4.99
CA LYS A 70 16.22 -14.70 3.87
C LYS A 70 15.39 -13.43 4.02
N ILE A 71 15.40 -12.58 3.00
CA ILE A 71 14.48 -11.46 2.88
C ILE A 71 13.14 -12.06 2.42
N LEU A 72 12.19 -12.13 3.35
CA LEU A 72 10.85 -12.58 3.02
C LEU A 72 10.12 -11.46 2.27
N PRO A 73 9.57 -11.72 1.07
CA PRO A 73 8.74 -10.73 0.40
C PRO A 73 7.51 -10.47 1.27
N GLY A 74 7.10 -9.20 1.37
CA GLY A 74 5.84 -8.86 2.03
C GLY A 74 4.68 -9.61 1.36
N LEU A 75 3.66 -9.98 2.14
CA LEU A 75 2.47 -10.62 1.58
C LEU A 75 1.89 -9.72 0.47
N PRO A 76 1.67 -10.26 -0.75
CA PRO A 76 1.18 -9.45 -1.86
C PRO A 76 -0.30 -9.06 -1.63
N VAL A 77 -0.60 -7.79 -1.86
CA VAL A 77 -1.97 -7.25 -1.81
C VAL A 77 -2.28 -6.54 -3.12
N LEU A 78 -3.40 -6.93 -3.74
CA LEU A 78 -3.97 -6.23 -4.89
C LEU A 78 -4.97 -5.17 -4.41
N VAL A 79 -4.70 -3.90 -4.72
CA VAL A 79 -5.63 -2.78 -4.53
C VAL A 79 -6.27 -2.43 -5.88
N TYR A 80 -7.49 -2.92 -6.10
CA TYR A 80 -8.26 -2.54 -7.29
C TYR A 80 -8.77 -1.11 -7.15
N GLY A 81 -8.48 -0.25 -8.13
CA GLY A 81 -8.80 1.18 -8.03
C GLY A 81 -7.79 1.96 -7.17
N GLY A 82 -6.50 1.70 -7.32
CA GLY A 82 -5.42 2.34 -6.57
C GLY A 82 -5.29 3.86 -6.76
N SER A 83 -5.99 4.45 -7.75
CA SER A 83 -6.06 5.91 -7.93
C SER A 83 -7.29 6.56 -7.29
N THR A 84 -8.13 5.80 -6.60
CA THR A 84 -9.28 6.34 -5.84
C THR A 84 -8.81 6.89 -4.49
N SER A 85 -9.61 7.73 -3.84
CA SER A 85 -9.25 8.27 -2.52
C SER A 85 -9.01 7.18 -1.47
N THR A 86 -9.86 6.13 -1.48
CA THR A 86 -9.68 4.97 -0.60
C THR A 86 -8.44 4.17 -1.02
N GLY A 87 -8.26 3.91 -2.31
CA GLY A 87 -7.10 3.18 -2.84
C GLY A 87 -5.77 3.82 -2.48
N THR A 88 -5.63 5.13 -2.61
CA THR A 88 -4.39 5.85 -2.24
C THR A 88 -4.11 5.83 -0.74
N MET A 89 -5.14 5.79 0.11
CA MET A 89 -4.95 5.65 1.56
C MET A 89 -4.56 4.22 1.92
N ALA A 90 -5.26 3.23 1.35
CA ALA A 90 -4.96 1.82 1.53
C ALA A 90 -3.52 1.50 1.12
N LEU A 91 -3.05 1.98 -0.03
CA LEU A 91 -1.67 1.76 -0.47
C LEU A 91 -0.64 2.26 0.55
N GLN A 92 -0.85 3.44 1.15
CA GLN A 92 0.10 3.95 2.15
C GLN A 92 0.10 3.12 3.43
N LEU A 93 -1.08 2.78 3.95
CA LEU A 93 -1.22 2.00 5.17
C LEU A 93 -0.63 0.59 4.99
N LEU A 94 -0.94 -0.08 3.89
CA LEU A 94 -0.41 -1.41 3.58
C LEU A 94 1.12 -1.37 3.39
N LYS A 95 1.66 -0.29 2.80
CA LYS A 95 3.12 -0.08 2.67
C LYS A 95 3.77 0.02 4.04
N LEU A 96 3.18 0.79 4.95
CA LEU A 96 3.64 0.92 6.34
C LEU A 96 3.54 -0.40 7.12
N SER A 97 2.62 -1.29 6.73
CA SER A 97 2.53 -2.66 7.25
C SER A 97 3.53 -3.66 6.63
N GLY A 98 4.41 -3.22 5.73
CA GLY A 98 5.44 -4.08 5.12
C GLY A 98 4.91 -5.04 4.04
N LEU A 99 3.78 -4.72 3.42
CA LEU A 99 3.15 -5.55 2.39
C LEU A 99 3.64 -5.17 0.98
N THR A 100 3.61 -6.14 0.06
CA THR A 100 3.99 -5.95 -1.35
C THR A 100 2.76 -5.50 -2.14
N LEU A 101 2.81 -4.32 -2.75
CA LEU A 101 1.59 -3.68 -3.25
C LEU A 101 1.48 -3.72 -4.77
N ILE A 102 0.39 -4.32 -5.25
CA ILE A 102 -0.02 -4.29 -6.65
C ILE A 102 -1.29 -3.46 -6.71
N ALA A 103 -1.40 -2.56 -7.69
CA ALA A 103 -2.61 -1.75 -7.87
C ALA A 103 -3.16 -1.85 -9.29
N THR A 104 -4.44 -1.54 -9.46
CA THR A 104 -5.02 -1.26 -10.78
C THR A 104 -5.55 0.16 -10.85
N CYS A 105 -5.33 0.86 -11.96
CA CYS A 105 -5.95 2.17 -12.22
C CYS A 105 -5.95 2.49 -13.73
N PRO A 106 -6.70 3.52 -14.19
CA PRO A 106 -6.62 3.96 -15.57
C PRO A 106 -5.21 4.46 -15.93
N PRO A 107 -4.78 4.39 -17.20
CA PRO A 107 -3.40 4.71 -17.61
C PRO A 107 -2.92 6.09 -17.18
N ARG A 108 -3.83 7.07 -17.21
CA ARG A 108 -3.57 8.46 -16.80
C ARG A 108 -3.17 8.61 -15.32
N ASN A 109 -3.43 7.62 -14.47
CA ASN A 109 -3.19 7.67 -13.03
C ASN A 109 -2.15 6.64 -12.54
N LEU A 110 -1.39 6.00 -13.42
CA LEU A 110 -0.37 5.01 -13.03
C LEU A 110 0.67 5.61 -12.08
N ASN A 111 1.17 6.80 -12.42
CA ASN A 111 2.14 7.53 -11.60
C ASN A 111 1.56 7.93 -10.24
N LEU A 112 0.26 8.23 -10.18
CA LEU A 112 -0.41 8.52 -8.93
C LEU A 112 -0.32 7.31 -8.00
N ALA A 113 -0.82 6.15 -8.43
CA ALA A 113 -0.80 4.92 -7.61
C ALA A 113 0.63 4.53 -7.18
N LYS A 114 1.62 4.61 -8.08
CA LYS A 114 3.05 4.37 -7.74
C LYS A 114 3.55 5.31 -6.65
N SER A 115 3.23 6.61 -6.78
CA SER A 115 3.66 7.59 -5.79
C SER A 115 3.06 7.37 -4.40
N TYR A 116 1.95 6.65 -4.29
CA TYR A 116 1.29 6.27 -3.02
C TYR A 116 1.74 4.91 -2.46
N GLY A 117 2.67 4.21 -3.12
CA GLY A 117 3.32 3.01 -2.59
C GLY A 117 3.19 1.75 -3.44
N ALA A 118 2.37 1.77 -4.50
CA ALA A 118 2.24 0.62 -5.40
C ALA A 118 3.57 0.30 -6.10
N GLU A 119 3.97 -0.96 -6.08
CA GLU A 119 5.20 -1.45 -6.72
C GLU A 119 4.95 -1.80 -8.18
N ALA A 120 3.79 -2.40 -8.46
CA ALA A 120 3.29 -2.62 -9.81
C ALA A 120 1.91 -1.98 -9.95
N VAL A 121 1.64 -1.39 -11.11
CA VAL A 121 0.33 -0.82 -11.43
C VAL A 121 -0.10 -1.27 -12.82
N PHE A 122 -1.29 -1.85 -12.90
CA PHE A 122 -1.85 -2.38 -14.13
C PHE A 122 -3.05 -1.56 -14.59
N ASP A 123 -3.18 -1.43 -15.91
CA ASP A 123 -4.31 -0.79 -16.53
C ASP A 123 -5.53 -1.74 -16.57
N TYR A 124 -6.56 -1.44 -15.78
CA TYR A 124 -7.80 -2.21 -15.83
C TYR A 124 -8.70 -1.86 -17.02
N SER A 125 -8.45 -0.75 -17.74
CA SER A 125 -9.20 -0.39 -18.96
C SER A 125 -8.83 -1.25 -20.17
N SER A 126 -7.73 -1.98 -20.09
CA SER A 126 -7.31 -2.98 -21.08
C SER A 126 -8.12 -4.28 -21.00
N GLN A 127 -8.79 -4.52 -19.88
CA GLN A 127 -9.72 -5.62 -19.73
C GLN A 127 -11.12 -5.08 -20.04
N ASN A 128 -11.89 -5.79 -20.88
CA ASN A 128 -13.36 -5.66 -20.93
C ASN A 128 -13.99 -6.15 -19.60
N ALA A 129 -13.36 -5.83 -18.47
CA ALA A 129 -13.76 -6.22 -17.13
C ALA A 129 -14.90 -5.30 -16.72
N SER A 130 -16.12 -5.71 -17.05
CA SER A 130 -17.33 -5.13 -16.48
C SER A 130 -17.44 -5.41 -14.97
N ASP A 131 -16.57 -6.25 -14.40
CA ASP A 131 -16.62 -6.67 -13.01
C ASP A 131 -15.24 -6.63 -12.32
N SER A 132 -15.08 -5.70 -11.37
CA SER A 132 -13.90 -5.60 -10.52
C SER A 132 -13.78 -6.76 -9.51
N GLY A 133 -14.90 -7.34 -9.09
CA GLY A 133 -14.95 -8.46 -8.14
C GLY A 133 -14.29 -9.70 -8.72
N GLY A 134 -14.70 -10.11 -9.93
CA GLY A 134 -14.10 -11.22 -10.67
C GLY A 134 -12.59 -11.06 -10.90
N CYS A 135 -12.12 -9.88 -11.29
CA CYS A 135 -10.70 -9.61 -11.49
C CYS A 135 -9.89 -9.83 -10.20
N CYS A 136 -10.35 -9.26 -9.08
CA CYS A 136 -9.68 -9.43 -7.80
C CYS A 136 -9.71 -10.88 -7.33
N TYR A 137 -10.85 -11.52 -7.49
CA TYR A 137 -11.02 -12.91 -7.12
C TYR A 137 -10.03 -13.82 -7.87
N GLN A 138 -9.90 -13.66 -9.18
CA GLN A 138 -8.96 -14.43 -10.00
C GLN A 138 -7.49 -14.18 -9.65
N ALA A 139 -7.16 -13.00 -9.11
CA ALA A 139 -5.81 -12.70 -8.66
C ALA A 139 -5.38 -13.47 -7.40
N ILE A 140 -6.34 -14.00 -6.62
CA ILE A 140 -6.05 -14.78 -5.42
C ILE A 140 -5.58 -16.18 -5.81
N GLY A 141 -4.42 -16.59 -5.27
CA GLY A 141 -3.82 -17.89 -5.55
C GLY A 141 -4.67 -19.10 -5.14
N ARG A 142 -4.30 -20.28 -5.62
CA ARG A 142 -5.01 -21.55 -5.33
C ARG A 142 -5.04 -21.91 -3.84
N THR A 143 -4.03 -21.48 -3.08
CA THR A 143 -3.91 -21.70 -1.64
C THR A 143 -4.87 -20.85 -0.80
N GLY A 144 -5.64 -19.96 -1.43
CA GLY A 144 -6.59 -19.09 -0.74
C GLY A 144 -6.03 -17.70 -0.41
N GLY A 145 -6.81 -16.93 0.33
CA GLY A 145 -6.48 -15.56 0.70
C GLY A 145 -7.68 -14.81 1.29
N SER A 146 -7.52 -13.50 1.49
CA SER A 146 -8.58 -12.61 1.95
C SER A 146 -9.00 -11.67 0.82
N TYR A 147 -10.30 -11.48 0.67
CA TYR A 147 -10.90 -10.52 -0.25
C TYR A 147 -11.78 -9.56 0.55
N ALA A 148 -11.36 -8.29 0.64
CA ALA A 148 -12.12 -7.22 1.27
C ALA A 148 -12.65 -6.27 0.20
N ALA A 149 -13.95 -5.99 0.23
CA ALA A 149 -14.61 -5.10 -0.71
C ALA A 149 -15.27 -3.91 -0.02
N LEU A 150 -15.51 -2.85 -0.80
CA LEU A 150 -16.29 -1.68 -0.37
C LEU A 150 -17.78 -1.81 -0.71
N GLU A 151 -18.16 -2.93 -1.30
CA GLU A 151 -19.55 -3.33 -1.60
C GLU A 151 -19.72 -4.79 -1.19
N LEU A 152 -20.96 -5.22 -0.98
CA LEU A 152 -21.21 -6.64 -0.69
C LEU A 152 -20.73 -7.50 -1.84
N VAL A 153 -20.00 -8.57 -1.49
CA VAL A 153 -19.47 -9.50 -2.48
C VAL A 153 -20.59 -10.43 -2.90
N GLU A 154 -20.86 -10.47 -4.20
CA GLU A 154 -21.84 -11.35 -4.82
C GLU A 154 -21.53 -12.82 -4.50
N ASP A 155 -22.56 -13.60 -4.17
CA ASP A 155 -22.41 -15.00 -3.77
C ASP A 155 -21.83 -15.85 -4.91
N GLU A 156 -22.09 -15.45 -6.15
CA GLU A 156 -21.56 -16.04 -7.38
C GLU A 156 -20.03 -16.00 -7.44
N LEU A 157 -19.37 -15.02 -6.81
CA LEU A 157 -17.92 -14.93 -6.74
C LEU A 157 -17.34 -15.87 -5.66
N ARG A 158 -18.16 -16.38 -4.74
CA ARG A 158 -17.72 -17.14 -3.54
C ARG A 158 -17.50 -18.62 -3.81
N THR A 159 -16.86 -18.98 -4.92
CA THR A 159 -16.73 -20.38 -5.38
C THR A 159 -15.59 -21.18 -4.76
N ARG A 160 -14.71 -20.57 -3.96
CA ARG A 160 -13.56 -21.22 -3.30
C ARG A 160 -13.62 -21.02 -1.79
N GLY A 161 -13.78 -22.11 -1.04
CA GLY A 161 -13.80 -22.07 0.43
C GLY A 161 -12.48 -21.63 1.08
N ALA A 162 -11.37 -21.68 0.35
CA ALA A 162 -10.08 -21.16 0.81
C ALA A 162 -9.98 -19.62 0.75
N VAL A 163 -10.94 -18.94 0.12
CA VAL A 163 -11.00 -17.47 0.06
C VAL A 163 -11.96 -16.97 1.14
N LYS A 164 -11.46 -16.13 2.04
CA LYS A 164 -12.26 -15.45 3.05
C LYS A 164 -12.72 -14.10 2.52
N TYR A 165 -14.00 -13.80 2.68
CA TYR A 165 -14.62 -12.59 2.17
C TYR A 165 -14.97 -11.68 3.32
N ASP A 166 -14.73 -10.39 3.12
CA ASP A 166 -15.14 -9.35 4.05
C ASP A 166 -15.65 -8.12 3.30
N PHE A 167 -16.51 -7.36 3.97
CA PHE A 167 -17.14 -6.16 3.43
C PHE A 167 -17.00 -5.01 4.43
N VAL A 168 -16.42 -3.91 3.96
CA VAL A 168 -16.18 -2.71 4.77
C VAL A 168 -17.44 -1.85 4.81
N MET A 169 -18.17 -1.91 5.92
CA MET A 169 -19.26 -0.96 6.22
C MET A 169 -18.69 0.30 6.86
N ALA A 170 -18.46 1.35 6.07
CA ALA A 170 -17.83 2.57 6.58
C ALA A 170 -18.65 3.28 7.68
N LEU A 171 -19.97 3.10 7.73
CA LEU A 171 -20.83 3.71 8.75
C LEU A 171 -20.67 3.05 10.13
N ASP A 172 -20.11 1.85 10.18
CA ASP A 172 -19.92 1.09 11.42
C ASP A 172 -18.93 1.79 12.37
N VAL A 173 -18.07 2.67 11.84
CA VAL A 173 -17.13 3.48 12.63
C VAL A 173 -17.81 4.37 13.68
N PHE A 174 -19.10 4.66 13.53
CA PHE A 174 -19.85 5.44 14.51
C PHE A 174 -20.32 4.61 15.70
N GLY A 175 -20.23 3.27 15.65
CA GLY A 175 -20.69 2.35 16.69
C GLY A 175 -22.18 2.46 17.00
N ARG A 176 -22.97 3.01 16.07
CA ARG A 176 -24.42 3.17 16.16
C ARG A 176 -25.10 2.19 15.22
N ASP A 177 -26.40 2.06 15.40
CA ASP A 177 -27.28 1.36 14.48
C ASP A 177 -27.10 1.90 13.05
N VAL A 178 -26.98 0.98 12.10
CA VAL A 178 -27.03 1.28 10.67
C VAL A 178 -28.28 0.60 10.11
N GLU A 179 -29.35 1.39 9.95
CA GLU A 179 -30.65 0.89 9.47
C GLU A 179 -30.71 0.80 7.92
N LEU A 180 -29.74 0.10 7.33
CA LEU A 180 -29.73 -0.20 5.90
C LEU A 180 -30.21 -1.63 5.64
N HIS A 181 -30.92 -1.83 4.53
CA HIS A 181 -31.43 -3.14 4.13
C HIS A 181 -30.39 -3.93 3.30
N SER A 182 -30.75 -5.13 2.85
CA SER A 182 -29.97 -5.94 1.90
C SER A 182 -28.55 -6.30 2.37
N GLY A 183 -28.35 -6.56 3.66
CA GLY A 183 -27.05 -6.98 4.22
C GLY A 183 -26.11 -5.83 4.63
N TYR A 184 -26.53 -4.58 4.41
CA TYR A 184 -25.77 -3.38 4.79
C TYR A 184 -26.05 -2.93 6.24
N GLY A 185 -27.03 -3.52 6.92
CA GLY A 185 -27.37 -3.15 8.30
C GLY A 185 -26.31 -3.58 9.33
N ARG A 186 -26.21 -2.85 10.45
CA ARG A 186 -25.33 -3.14 11.57
C ARG A 186 -26.02 -2.85 12.90
N ASP A 187 -25.80 -3.71 13.88
CA ASP A 187 -26.20 -3.46 15.26
C ASP A 187 -25.23 -2.44 15.92
N PRO A 188 -25.69 -1.64 16.89
CA PRO A 188 -24.81 -0.75 17.64
C PRO A 188 -23.65 -1.50 18.30
N SER A 189 -22.44 -0.94 18.19
CA SER A 189 -21.24 -1.47 18.85
C SER A 189 -20.36 -0.33 19.39
N PRO A 190 -20.40 -0.07 20.71
CA PRO A 190 -19.48 0.85 21.36
C PRO A 190 -18.01 0.48 21.17
N GLU A 191 -17.70 -0.82 21.10
CA GLU A 191 -16.35 -1.33 20.87
C GLU A 191 -15.82 -0.90 19.50
N GLN A 192 -16.67 -0.97 18.46
CA GLN A 192 -16.31 -0.52 17.12
C GLN A 192 -16.03 0.98 17.08
N TYR A 193 -16.80 1.79 17.82
CA TYR A 193 -16.53 3.22 17.96
C TYR A 193 -15.20 3.49 18.67
N HIS A 194 -14.89 2.78 19.76
CA HIS A 194 -13.62 2.91 20.46
C HIS A 194 -12.42 2.53 19.56
N ALA A 195 -12.53 1.43 18.82
CA ALA A 195 -11.51 1.04 17.85
C ALA A 195 -11.32 2.09 16.75
N ALA A 196 -12.43 2.71 16.28
CA ALA A 196 -12.35 3.82 15.33
C ALA A 196 -11.64 5.05 15.94
N VAL A 197 -11.90 5.41 17.21
CA VAL A 197 -11.22 6.51 17.88
C VAL A 197 -9.70 6.26 17.98
N GLU A 198 -9.30 5.05 18.38
CA GLU A 198 -7.88 4.65 18.41
C GLU A 198 -7.25 4.73 17.02
N TRP A 199 -7.95 4.22 16.00
CA TRP A 199 -7.51 4.27 14.61
C TRP A 199 -7.31 5.69 14.09
N PHE A 200 -8.26 6.60 14.35
CA PHE A 200 -8.15 8.01 13.95
C PHE A 200 -7.02 8.73 14.67
N THR A 201 -6.80 8.41 15.96
CA THR A 201 -5.68 8.95 16.74
C THR A 201 -4.33 8.52 16.16
N MET A 202 -4.20 7.24 15.81
CA MET A 202 -3.02 6.71 15.13
C MET A 202 -2.81 7.35 13.76
N CYS A 203 -3.87 7.48 12.95
CA CYS A 203 -3.80 8.14 11.65
C CYS A 203 -3.36 9.60 11.76
N GLN A 204 -3.83 10.32 12.78
CA GLN A 204 -3.40 11.70 13.04
C GLN A 204 -1.90 11.79 13.34
N GLU A 205 -1.34 10.83 14.07
CA GLU A 205 0.10 10.80 14.35
C GLU A 205 0.92 10.43 13.10
N LEU A 206 0.42 9.55 12.26
CA LEU A 206 1.07 9.27 10.98
C LEU A 206 1.04 10.48 10.03
N LEU A 207 -0.08 11.22 10.01
CA LEU A 207 -0.20 12.46 9.25
C LEU A 207 0.74 13.54 9.79
N SER A 208 0.81 13.74 11.11
CA SER A 208 1.67 14.75 11.74
C SER A 208 3.15 14.52 11.45
N ARG A 209 3.58 13.26 11.35
CA ARG A 209 4.94 12.85 11.01
C ARG A 209 5.22 12.77 9.50
N GLY A 210 4.25 13.15 8.65
CA GLY A 210 4.39 13.06 7.19
C GLY A 210 4.50 11.64 6.65
N LYS A 211 4.07 10.62 7.42
CA LYS A 211 4.04 9.21 7.01
C LYS A 211 2.81 8.88 6.18
N LEU A 212 1.75 9.66 6.33
CA LEU A 212 0.59 9.67 5.44
C LEU A 212 0.47 11.02 4.76
N ARG A 213 -0.03 11.02 3.53
CA ARG A 213 -0.45 12.22 2.80
C ARG A 213 -1.88 12.06 2.30
N ALA A 214 -2.61 13.16 2.25
CA ALA A 214 -3.95 13.21 1.71
C ALA A 214 -3.96 12.86 0.21
N HIS A 215 -5.09 12.35 -0.28
CA HIS A 215 -5.34 12.20 -1.72
C HIS A 215 -5.38 13.58 -2.40
N PRO A 216 -4.95 13.74 -3.67
CA PRO A 216 -4.99 15.04 -4.33
C PRO A 216 -6.41 15.60 -4.36
N VAL A 217 -6.55 16.90 -4.16
CA VAL A 217 -7.86 17.56 -4.08
C VAL A 217 -8.10 18.43 -5.31
N GLN A 218 -9.36 18.48 -5.74
CA GLN A 218 -9.86 19.50 -6.65
C GLN A 218 -10.83 20.36 -5.84
N VAL A 219 -10.48 21.62 -5.63
CA VAL A 219 -11.29 22.54 -4.83
C VAL A 219 -12.22 23.33 -5.76
N ILE A 220 -13.50 23.36 -5.44
CA ILE A 220 -14.47 24.32 -5.99
C ILE A 220 -14.85 25.28 -4.87
N ASN A 221 -14.75 26.57 -5.15
CA ASN A 221 -15.17 27.60 -4.21
C ASN A 221 -16.61 28.01 -4.51
N GLY A 222 -17.45 28.16 -3.49
CA GLY A 222 -18.81 28.65 -3.67
C GLY A 222 -19.72 28.37 -2.48
N GLY A 223 -21.01 28.68 -2.63
CA GLY A 223 -22.04 28.32 -1.66
C GLY A 223 -22.58 26.90 -1.89
N PHE A 224 -23.79 26.63 -1.41
CA PHE A 224 -24.45 25.34 -1.59
C PHE A 224 -24.65 24.94 -3.06
N ASP A 225 -24.79 25.90 -3.98
CA ASP A 225 -24.92 25.61 -5.42
C ASP A 225 -23.67 24.91 -5.99
N ALA A 226 -22.48 25.22 -5.46
CA ALA A 226 -21.24 24.56 -5.87
C ALA A 226 -21.23 23.06 -5.54
N ILE A 227 -22.02 22.62 -4.55
CA ILE A 227 -22.21 21.19 -4.25
C ILE A 227 -22.96 20.52 -5.40
N LEU A 228 -24.04 21.14 -5.91
CA LEU A 228 -24.80 20.60 -7.03
C LEU A 228 -23.95 20.49 -8.29
N ASP A 229 -23.12 21.51 -8.57
CA ASP A 229 -22.17 21.46 -9.68
C ASP A 229 -21.13 20.35 -9.49
N GLY A 230 -20.62 20.18 -8.28
CA GLY A 230 -19.70 19.10 -7.95
C GLY A 230 -20.30 17.71 -8.16
N LEU A 231 -21.55 17.51 -7.74
CA LEU A 231 -22.27 16.25 -7.96
C LEU A 231 -22.49 15.99 -9.46
N ARG A 232 -22.78 17.02 -10.27
CA ARG A 232 -22.88 16.90 -11.73
C ARG A 232 -21.55 16.49 -12.36
N LEU A 233 -20.42 17.04 -11.89
CA LEU A 233 -19.09 16.65 -12.36
C LEU A 233 -18.77 15.18 -12.02
N LEU A 234 -19.09 14.74 -10.81
CA LEU A 234 -18.92 13.34 -10.40
C LEU A 234 -19.77 12.40 -11.25
N LYS A 235 -21.05 12.72 -11.46
CA LYS A 235 -21.96 11.93 -12.31
C LYS A 235 -21.47 11.80 -13.75
N LYS A 236 -20.79 12.81 -14.28
CA LYS A 236 -20.19 12.81 -15.63
C LYS A 236 -18.82 12.11 -15.70
N GLY A 237 -18.29 11.61 -14.58
CA GLY A 237 -16.94 11.02 -14.53
C GLY A 237 -15.81 12.03 -14.77
N ALA A 238 -16.08 13.34 -14.61
CA ALA A 238 -15.16 14.41 -14.95
C ALA A 238 -14.04 14.61 -13.90
N VAL A 239 -14.10 13.91 -12.77
CA VAL A 239 -13.08 13.95 -11.71
C VAL A 239 -12.28 12.64 -11.75
N SER A 240 -10.97 12.74 -11.92
CA SER A 240 -10.08 11.57 -11.96
C SER A 240 -8.82 11.80 -11.16
N GLY A 241 -8.43 10.83 -10.34
CA GLY A 241 -7.23 10.91 -9.49
C GLY A 241 -7.29 12.01 -8.43
N LYS A 242 -8.48 12.57 -8.17
CA LYS A 242 -8.69 13.68 -7.23
C LYS A 242 -9.95 13.49 -6.41
N LYS A 243 -9.97 14.02 -5.19
CA LYS A 243 -11.17 14.16 -4.37
C LYS A 243 -11.73 15.56 -4.61
N LEU A 244 -13.00 15.64 -4.98
CA LEU A 244 -13.66 16.93 -5.11
C LEU A 244 -13.98 17.48 -3.71
N VAL A 245 -13.58 18.72 -3.45
CA VAL A 245 -13.79 19.42 -2.18
C VAL A 245 -14.49 20.73 -2.47
N ILE A 246 -15.62 20.98 -1.81
CA ILE A 246 -16.29 22.28 -1.88
C ILE A 246 -15.80 23.11 -0.71
N ARG A 247 -15.12 24.22 -1.01
CA ARG A 247 -14.78 25.23 -0.01
C ARG A 247 -15.95 26.21 0.08
N LEU A 248 -16.72 26.07 1.15
CA LEU A 248 -17.86 26.93 1.41
C LEU A 248 -17.39 28.33 1.84
N PHE A 249 -17.86 29.36 1.16
CA PHE A 249 -17.81 30.72 1.68
C PHE A 249 -19.10 31.00 2.44
N TYR A 250 -18.99 31.52 3.65
CA TYR A 250 -20.11 32.09 4.38
C TYR A 250 -19.95 33.62 4.39
N ILE A 251 -21.03 34.34 4.13
CA ILE A 251 -21.07 35.80 4.25
C ILE A 251 -21.52 36.11 5.67
N ILE A 252 -20.63 36.67 6.50
CA ILE A 252 -21.04 37.29 7.76
C ILE A 252 -21.22 38.78 7.46
N GLU A 253 -22.46 39.26 7.57
CA GLU A 253 -22.85 40.68 7.61
C GLU A 253 -22.05 41.60 6.65
N GLY A 254 -22.18 41.35 5.34
CA GLY A 254 -21.66 42.27 4.31
C GLY A 254 -20.14 42.29 4.13
N SER A 255 -19.37 41.44 4.83
CA SER A 255 -17.94 41.27 4.60
C SER A 255 -17.64 39.88 4.00
N VAL A 256 -17.06 39.88 2.80
CA VAL A 256 -16.50 38.65 2.21
C VAL A 256 -15.13 38.43 2.85
N THR A 257 -15.05 37.62 3.89
CA THR A 257 -13.77 37.16 4.44
C THR A 257 -13.49 35.76 3.92
N ALA A 258 -12.44 35.61 3.11
CA ALA A 258 -11.89 34.31 2.76
C ALA A 258 -11.20 33.75 4.02
N SER A 259 -11.83 32.79 4.71
CA SER A 259 -11.19 32.14 5.86
C SER A 259 -10.28 30.99 5.41
N LEU A 260 -9.05 31.06 5.92
CA LEU A 260 -7.96 30.09 5.95
C LEU A 260 -7.25 29.80 4.61
N SER A 261 -6.02 30.33 4.53
CA SER A 261 -5.01 29.99 3.54
C SER A 261 -4.78 28.47 3.48
N SER A 262 -4.63 27.93 2.27
CA SER A 262 -4.25 26.55 2.01
C SER A 262 -2.99 26.15 2.79
N PRO A 263 -2.93 24.93 3.39
CA PRO A 263 -1.68 24.44 3.94
C PRO A 263 -0.69 24.19 2.81
N SER A 264 0.54 24.67 3.01
CA SER A 264 1.73 24.41 2.20
C SER A 264 2.07 22.93 2.10
#